data_AF-A0A6N7PAC5-F1
#
_entry.id   AF-A0A6N7PAC5-F1
#
_cell.length_a   1.000
_cell.length_b   1.000
_cell.length_c   1.000
_cell.angle_alpha   90.00
_cell.angle_beta   90.00
_cell.angle_gamma   90.00
#
_symmetry.space_group_name_H-M   'P 1'
#
loop_
_entity.id
_entity.type
_entity.pdbx_description
1 polymer ?
#
loop_
_entity_poly.entity_id
_entity_poly.type
_entity_poly.pdbx_seq_one_letter_code
_entity_poly.pdbx_strand_id
1 'polypeptide(L)'
;MNVNIQYITAEETLNIRRDLLYPGWGLDDVRISDDAEGLHFGVFEGKELVTIVSLFFNGKRAQFRKLATVASRQRKGYGSLLLKHVMEVCRQKQVETLWCNARTTAEEFYQLLGFKRNSELFYKDNIAYYKMEISLEPAAKKSFTIIPAIDIIGGKCVRLTQGDYEQKKVYNEHPLEVAKEFEESGITRLHLVDLDGAKKGAVVNWKVLEAIAGKTSMVVDFGGGIKSDADVKIVFEAGAAMATIGSVAVKQPELFFSWLQQYGADKMFLGADVKEEKIAVGGWLETTELSVYDFLKSNMERGVKEIFCTDIAKDGLLQGPSTELYKNIIKTLPGIQLTASGGVSKIEDVYELEEAGLAGVIIGKAIYEGLISLTQLKKFL
;
A
#
# COMPACT_ATOMS: atom_id res chain seq x y z
N MET A 1 -22.11 23.90 2.09
CA MET A 1 -23.52 23.60 1.79
C MET A 1 -24.15 23.10 3.09
N ASN A 2 -25.25 23.68 3.55
CA ASN A 2 -25.96 23.19 4.73
C ASN A 2 -26.90 22.07 4.28
N VAL A 3 -26.37 20.86 4.18
CA VAL A 3 -27.06 19.69 3.62
C VAL A 3 -26.99 18.53 4.59
N ASN A 4 -28.06 17.74 4.65
CA ASN A 4 -28.17 16.60 5.55
C ASN A 4 -28.54 15.34 4.75
N ILE A 5 -27.93 14.21 5.06
CA ILE A 5 -28.28 12.91 4.49
C ILE A 5 -29.10 12.16 5.52
N GLN A 6 -30.28 11.68 5.12
CA GLN A 6 -31.22 11.01 6.01
C GLN A 6 -31.71 9.71 5.38
N TYR A 7 -32.11 8.77 6.25
CA TYR A 7 -33.01 7.70 5.83
C TYR A 7 -34.37 8.30 5.47
N ILE A 8 -34.92 7.84 4.36
CA ILE A 8 -36.26 8.20 3.91
C ILE A 8 -37.06 6.92 3.62
N THR A 9 -38.37 7.04 3.51
CA THR A 9 -39.25 5.96 3.09
C THR A 9 -39.19 5.75 1.58
N ALA A 10 -39.57 4.56 1.10
CA ALA A 10 -39.73 4.31 -0.33
C ALA A 10 -40.70 5.31 -0.97
N GLU A 11 -41.77 5.67 -0.25
CA GLU A 11 -42.81 6.60 -0.72
C GLU A 11 -42.25 8.00 -1.02
N GLU A 12 -41.36 8.50 -0.15
CA GLU A 12 -40.70 9.79 -0.34
C GLU A 12 -39.80 9.83 -1.59
N THR A 13 -39.39 8.67 -2.12
CA THR A 13 -38.59 8.60 -3.35
C THR A 13 -39.43 8.75 -4.63
N LEU A 14 -40.73 8.43 -4.60
CA LEU A 14 -41.50 8.16 -5.82
C LEU A 14 -41.67 9.40 -6.71
N ASN A 15 -41.92 10.56 -6.12
CA ASN A 15 -42.06 11.80 -6.88
C ASN A 15 -40.78 12.13 -7.67
N ILE A 16 -39.61 12.02 -7.03
CA ILE A 16 -38.34 12.29 -7.69
C ILE A 16 -38.01 11.22 -8.74
N ARG A 17 -38.34 9.94 -8.48
CA ARG A 17 -38.19 8.87 -9.48
C ARG A 17 -39.04 9.13 -10.72
N ARG A 18 -40.32 9.45 -10.54
CA ARG A 18 -41.24 9.79 -11.63
C ARG A 18 -40.74 11.00 -12.40
N ASP A 19 -40.53 12.13 -11.73
CA ASP A 19 -40.29 13.40 -12.39
C ASP A 19 -38.95 13.44 -13.14
N LEU A 20 -37.93 12.72 -12.66
CA LEU A 20 -36.58 12.79 -13.23
C LEU A 20 -36.15 11.56 -14.03
N LEU A 21 -36.57 10.36 -13.63
CA LEU A 21 -36.12 9.13 -14.27
C LEU A 21 -37.12 8.61 -15.30
N TYR A 22 -38.43 8.83 -15.08
CA TYR A 22 -39.54 8.32 -15.88
C TYR A 22 -40.66 9.36 -16.04
N PRO A 23 -40.39 10.52 -16.68
CA PRO A 23 -41.37 11.59 -16.81
C PRO A 23 -42.62 11.09 -17.56
N GLY A 24 -43.80 11.35 -16.98
CA GLY A 24 -45.10 10.95 -17.54
C GLY A 24 -45.64 9.60 -17.05
N TRP A 25 -44.90 8.86 -16.22
CA TRP A 25 -45.37 7.60 -15.62
C TRP A 25 -46.23 7.84 -14.37
N GLY A 26 -47.06 6.87 -13.98
CA GLY A 26 -47.77 6.87 -12.71
C GLY A 26 -46.83 6.64 -11.52
N LEU A 27 -47.26 6.98 -10.30
CA LEU A 27 -46.45 6.74 -9.09
C LEU A 27 -46.26 5.25 -8.81
N ASP A 28 -47.26 4.42 -9.13
CA ASP A 28 -47.16 2.97 -8.95
C ASP A 28 -46.20 2.33 -9.96
N ASP A 29 -46.09 2.89 -11.18
CA ASP A 29 -45.20 2.38 -12.23
C ASP A 29 -43.71 2.60 -11.92
N VAL A 30 -43.38 3.52 -11.00
CA VAL A 30 -42.00 3.84 -10.62
C VAL A 30 -41.55 3.17 -9.31
N ARG A 31 -42.42 2.35 -8.70
CA ARG A 31 -42.06 1.48 -7.58
C ARG A 31 -41.09 0.40 -8.05
N ILE A 32 -40.22 -0.05 -7.15
CA ILE A 32 -39.36 -1.21 -7.36
C ILE A 32 -39.96 -2.37 -6.56
N SER A 33 -39.98 -3.57 -7.14
CA SER A 33 -40.51 -4.78 -6.49
C SER A 33 -39.97 -5.00 -5.08
N ASP A 34 -38.70 -4.64 -4.87
CA ASP A 34 -37.96 -4.92 -3.64
C ASP A 34 -37.93 -3.71 -2.69
N ASP A 35 -38.69 -2.63 -2.95
CA ASP A 35 -38.60 -1.38 -2.18
C ASP A 35 -38.77 -1.60 -0.66
N ALA A 36 -39.59 -2.57 -0.24
CA ALA A 36 -39.75 -2.89 1.18
C ALA A 36 -38.48 -3.43 1.87
N GLU A 37 -37.54 -3.99 1.11
CA GLU A 37 -36.30 -4.60 1.60
C GLU A 37 -35.09 -3.66 1.43
N GLY A 38 -35.28 -2.51 0.77
CA GLY A 38 -34.23 -1.54 0.47
C GLY A 38 -33.99 -0.54 1.61
N LEU A 39 -32.76 -0.02 1.68
CA LEU A 39 -32.47 1.22 2.40
C LEU A 39 -32.57 2.40 1.44
N HIS A 40 -33.38 3.40 1.79
CA HIS A 40 -33.52 4.60 0.97
C HIS A 40 -32.91 5.80 1.68
N PHE A 41 -32.13 6.58 0.92
CA PHE A 41 -31.45 7.75 1.44
C PHE A 41 -31.83 8.98 0.63
N GLY A 42 -32.02 10.09 1.35
CA GLY A 42 -32.30 11.40 0.80
C GLY A 42 -31.24 12.41 1.21
N VAL A 43 -30.83 13.29 0.30
CA VAL A 43 -30.11 14.52 0.65
C VAL A 43 -31.12 15.65 0.72
N PHE A 44 -31.14 16.34 1.86
CA PHE A 44 -31.96 17.52 2.10
C PHE A 44 -31.10 18.79 2.06
N GLU A 45 -31.60 19.81 1.39
CA GLU A 45 -31.12 21.19 1.52
C GLU A 45 -32.20 22.00 2.26
N GLY A 46 -31.95 22.32 3.53
CA GLY A 46 -33.01 22.81 4.41
C GLY A 46 -34.10 21.75 4.61
N LYS A 47 -35.32 22.02 4.13
CA LYS A 47 -36.47 21.09 4.17
C LYS A 47 -36.75 20.40 2.83
N GLU A 48 -36.02 20.77 1.77
CA GLU A 48 -36.26 20.27 0.42
C GLU A 48 -35.44 19.00 0.17
N LEU A 49 -36.10 17.92 -0.26
CA LEU A 49 -35.44 16.68 -0.69
C LEU A 49 -34.90 16.87 -2.12
N VAL A 50 -33.58 16.88 -2.28
CA VAL A 50 -32.93 17.27 -3.54
C VAL A 50 -32.23 16.12 -4.26
N THR A 51 -31.90 15.03 -3.56
CA THR A 51 -31.29 13.84 -4.17
C THR A 51 -31.75 12.58 -3.43
N ILE A 52 -32.02 11.51 -4.16
CA ILE A 52 -32.42 10.21 -3.60
C ILE A 52 -31.55 9.08 -4.13
N VAL A 53 -31.47 7.99 -3.38
CA VAL A 53 -30.95 6.69 -3.85
C VAL A 53 -31.58 5.56 -3.04
N SER A 54 -31.65 4.37 -3.62
CA SER A 54 -32.11 3.16 -2.94
C SER A 54 -31.04 2.09 -3.01
N LEU A 55 -30.76 1.41 -1.91
CA LEU A 55 -29.66 0.47 -1.72
C LEU A 55 -30.20 -0.89 -1.29
N PHE A 56 -29.80 -1.94 -2.00
CA PHE A 56 -30.26 -3.31 -1.81
C PHE A 56 -29.05 -4.23 -1.59
N PHE A 57 -29.14 -5.12 -0.61
CA PHE A 57 -28.04 -6.01 -0.21
C PHE A 57 -28.29 -7.43 -0.70
N ASN A 58 -27.23 -8.13 -1.12
CA ASN A 58 -27.23 -9.54 -1.45
C ASN A 58 -25.87 -10.14 -1.04
N GLY A 59 -25.81 -10.67 0.17
CA GLY A 59 -24.56 -11.16 0.78
C GLY A 59 -23.52 -10.05 0.83
N LYS A 60 -22.31 -10.35 0.31
CA LYS A 60 -21.19 -9.40 0.24
C LYS A 60 -21.26 -8.42 -0.95
N ARG A 61 -22.37 -8.40 -1.69
CA ARG A 61 -22.60 -7.47 -2.80
C ARG A 61 -23.79 -6.57 -2.47
N ALA A 62 -23.73 -5.31 -2.89
CA ALA A 62 -24.86 -4.40 -2.82
C ALA A 62 -25.09 -3.72 -4.16
N GLN A 63 -26.35 -3.46 -4.47
CA GLN A 63 -26.75 -2.69 -5.64
C GLN A 63 -27.42 -1.40 -5.19
N PHE A 64 -26.97 -0.26 -5.70
CA PHE A 64 -27.77 0.96 -5.60
C PHE A 64 -28.56 1.17 -6.90
N ARG A 65 -29.79 1.68 -6.75
CA ARG A 65 -30.74 1.93 -7.82
C ARG A 65 -31.33 3.33 -7.67
N LYS A 66 -31.80 3.88 -8.79
CA LYS A 66 -32.56 5.14 -8.86
C LYS A 66 -31.88 6.33 -8.19
N LEU A 67 -30.56 6.47 -8.35
CA LEU A 67 -29.86 7.70 -7.98
C LEU A 67 -30.36 8.85 -8.86
N ALA A 68 -30.95 9.87 -8.26
CA ALA A 68 -31.48 11.02 -8.99
C ALA A 68 -31.33 12.32 -8.18
N THR A 69 -30.92 13.39 -8.84
CA THR A 69 -30.81 14.75 -8.28
C THR A 69 -31.71 15.69 -9.07
N VAL A 70 -32.54 16.48 -8.38
CA VAL A 70 -33.46 17.45 -9.00
C VAL A 70 -32.70 18.41 -9.92
N ALA A 71 -33.31 18.78 -11.06
CA ALA A 71 -32.64 19.51 -12.14
C ALA A 71 -31.94 20.80 -11.68
N SER A 72 -32.57 21.56 -10.77
CA SER A 72 -32.03 22.80 -10.18
C SER A 72 -30.78 22.62 -9.31
N ARG A 73 -30.42 21.36 -8.98
CA ARG A 73 -29.31 20.98 -8.10
C ARG A 73 -28.32 20.00 -8.74
N GLN A 74 -28.49 19.66 -10.02
CA GLN A 74 -27.53 18.83 -10.75
C GLN A 74 -26.17 19.53 -10.88
N ARG A 75 -25.10 18.74 -11.00
CA ARG A 75 -23.69 19.21 -11.11
C ARG A 75 -23.17 20.05 -9.93
N LYS A 76 -23.89 20.05 -8.79
CA LYS A 76 -23.46 20.70 -7.53
C LYS A 76 -22.89 19.73 -6.49
N GLY A 77 -22.66 18.47 -6.85
CA GLY A 77 -22.01 17.47 -5.98
C GLY A 77 -22.94 16.65 -5.08
N TYR A 78 -24.25 16.89 -5.03
CA TYR A 78 -25.18 16.13 -4.18
C TYR A 78 -25.19 14.61 -4.49
N GLY A 79 -25.15 14.22 -5.76
CA GLY A 79 -25.07 12.81 -6.16
C GLY A 79 -23.79 12.13 -5.67
N SER A 80 -22.64 12.80 -5.80
CA SER A 80 -21.35 12.31 -5.30
C SER A 80 -21.34 12.22 -3.77
N LEU A 81 -21.92 13.21 -3.08
CA LEU A 81 -22.07 13.22 -1.62
C LEU A 81 -22.89 12.01 -1.15
N LEU A 82 -24.04 11.78 -1.78
CA LEU A 82 -24.91 10.66 -1.42
C LEU A 82 -24.27 9.31 -1.71
N LEU A 83 -23.57 9.16 -2.84
CA LEU A 83 -22.86 7.91 -3.14
C LEU A 83 -21.70 7.64 -2.17
N LYS A 84 -20.97 8.66 -1.72
CA LYS A 84 -19.96 8.50 -0.67
C LYS A 84 -20.56 7.96 0.63
N HIS A 85 -21.73 8.47 1.02
CA HIS A 85 -22.47 7.95 2.16
C HIS A 85 -22.93 6.50 1.95
N VAL A 86 -23.47 6.16 0.77
CA VAL A 86 -23.85 4.78 0.43
C VAL A 86 -22.65 3.82 0.51
N MET A 87 -21.49 4.21 -0.01
CA MET A 87 -20.27 3.41 0.10
C MET A 87 -19.87 3.19 1.56
N GLU A 88 -20.01 4.21 2.41
CA GLU A 88 -19.73 4.09 3.84
C GLU A 88 -20.69 3.13 4.56
N VAL A 89 -21.99 3.23 4.29
CA VAL A 89 -22.99 2.27 4.81
C VAL A 89 -22.66 0.84 4.35
N CYS A 90 -22.22 0.67 3.10
CA CYS A 90 -21.81 -0.64 2.58
C CYS A 90 -20.57 -1.18 3.31
N ARG A 91 -19.56 -0.35 3.59
CA ARG A 91 -18.37 -0.75 4.37
C ARG A 91 -18.73 -1.19 5.78
N GLN A 92 -19.59 -0.43 6.47
CA GLN A 92 -20.08 -0.78 7.81
C GLN A 92 -20.82 -2.12 7.83
N LYS A 93 -21.44 -2.50 6.70
CA LYS A 93 -22.12 -3.79 6.51
C LYS A 93 -21.25 -4.86 5.84
N GLN A 94 -19.93 -4.65 5.74
CA GLN A 94 -18.97 -5.61 5.18
C GLN A 94 -19.31 -6.06 3.74
N VAL A 95 -19.87 -5.15 2.95
CA VAL A 95 -20.06 -5.36 1.51
C VAL A 95 -18.72 -5.19 0.79
N GLU A 96 -18.32 -6.17 -0.02
CA GLU A 96 -17.09 -6.18 -0.81
C GLU A 96 -17.27 -5.51 -2.17
N THR A 97 -18.48 -5.50 -2.73
CA THR A 97 -18.73 -4.91 -4.06
C THR A 97 -20.03 -4.12 -4.09
N LEU A 98 -19.94 -2.85 -4.47
CA LEU A 98 -21.09 -2.00 -4.76
C LEU A 98 -21.24 -1.82 -6.27
N TRP A 99 -22.44 -1.97 -6.81
CA TRP A 99 -22.66 -1.87 -8.25
C TRP A 99 -24.00 -1.20 -8.62
N CYS A 100 -24.12 -0.78 -9.87
CA CYS A 100 -25.36 -0.23 -10.45
C CYS A 100 -25.46 -0.52 -11.95
N ASN A 101 -26.65 -0.26 -12.49
CA ASN A 101 -26.86 -0.12 -13.94
C ASN A 101 -26.80 1.38 -14.27
N ALA A 102 -25.66 1.84 -14.77
CA ALA A 102 -25.42 3.22 -15.14
C ALA A 102 -25.94 3.47 -16.55
N ARG A 103 -26.73 4.54 -16.77
CA ARG A 103 -27.00 5.03 -18.14
C ARG A 103 -25.66 5.41 -18.77
N THR A 104 -25.49 5.17 -20.07
CA THR A 104 -24.25 5.53 -20.78
C THR A 104 -23.89 7.02 -20.61
N THR A 105 -24.90 7.89 -20.55
CA THR A 105 -24.75 9.34 -20.32
C THR A 105 -24.20 9.71 -18.93
N ALA A 106 -24.16 8.77 -17.99
CA ALA A 106 -23.67 8.96 -16.62
C ALA A 106 -22.37 8.18 -16.34
N GLU A 107 -21.79 7.52 -17.33
CA GLU A 107 -20.59 6.69 -17.15
C GLU A 107 -19.42 7.46 -16.53
N GLU A 108 -19.10 8.64 -17.09
CA GLU A 108 -17.99 9.48 -16.61
C GLU A 108 -18.17 9.87 -15.13
N PHE A 109 -19.40 10.19 -14.72
CA PHE A 109 -19.72 10.49 -13.33
C PHE A 109 -19.36 9.35 -12.38
N TYR A 110 -19.63 8.10 -12.76
CA TYR A 110 -19.28 6.93 -11.95
C TYR A 110 -17.79 6.60 -12.02
N GLN A 111 -17.14 6.76 -13.17
CA GLN A 111 -15.69 6.57 -13.32
C GLN A 111 -14.91 7.53 -12.41
N LEU A 112 -15.33 8.80 -12.32
CA LEU A 112 -14.73 9.79 -11.40
C LEU A 112 -14.88 9.41 -9.92
N LEU A 113 -15.84 8.54 -9.59
CA LEU A 113 -16.06 8.00 -8.24
C LEU A 113 -15.36 6.64 -8.02
N GLY A 114 -14.59 6.16 -9.00
CA GLY A 114 -13.82 4.92 -8.90
C GLY A 114 -14.55 3.66 -9.40
N PHE A 115 -15.75 3.79 -9.97
CA PHE A 115 -16.46 2.65 -10.56
C PHE A 115 -15.84 2.26 -11.90
N LYS A 116 -15.80 0.95 -12.17
CA LYS A 116 -15.33 0.36 -13.42
C LYS A 116 -16.48 -0.34 -14.14
N ARG A 117 -16.40 -0.38 -15.47
CA ARG A 117 -17.34 -1.11 -16.31
C ARG A 117 -17.15 -2.62 -16.10
N ASN A 118 -18.24 -3.35 -15.87
CA ASN A 118 -18.28 -4.81 -15.70
C ASN A 118 -19.35 -5.48 -16.59
N SER A 119 -19.72 -4.85 -17.71
CA SER A 119 -20.55 -5.47 -18.74
C SER A 119 -20.33 -4.83 -20.09
N GLU A 120 -20.77 -5.52 -21.13
CA GLU A 120 -21.08 -4.93 -22.42
C GLU A 120 -22.30 -3.99 -22.32
N LEU A 121 -22.53 -3.24 -23.41
CA LEU A 121 -23.69 -2.36 -23.55
C LEU A 121 -24.99 -3.18 -23.58
N PHE A 122 -25.99 -2.79 -22.78
CA PHE A 122 -27.32 -3.40 -22.84
C PHE A 122 -28.42 -2.35 -22.76
N TYR A 123 -29.65 -2.73 -23.14
CA TYR A 123 -30.79 -1.81 -23.22
C TYR A 123 -31.93 -2.23 -22.29
N LYS A 124 -32.60 -1.24 -21.70
CA LYS A 124 -33.88 -1.39 -20.98
C LYS A 124 -34.79 -0.24 -21.40
N ASP A 125 -35.99 -0.55 -21.88
CA ASP A 125 -36.96 0.46 -22.34
C ASP A 125 -36.35 1.46 -23.34
N ASN A 126 -35.55 0.97 -24.30
CA ASN A 126 -34.78 1.75 -25.28
C ASN A 126 -33.72 2.71 -24.69
N ILE A 127 -33.39 2.59 -23.40
CA ILE A 127 -32.31 3.33 -22.75
C ILE A 127 -31.08 2.43 -22.63
N ALA A 128 -29.92 2.97 -23.00
CA ALA A 128 -28.64 2.27 -23.01
C ALA A 128 -27.93 2.32 -21.65
N TYR A 129 -27.37 1.20 -21.21
CA TYR A 129 -26.74 1.02 -19.90
C TYR A 129 -25.43 0.22 -19.96
N TYR A 130 -24.58 0.47 -18.95
CA TYR A 130 -23.52 -0.43 -18.52
C TYR A 130 -23.76 -0.89 -17.08
N LYS A 131 -23.30 -2.09 -16.74
CA LYS A 131 -23.10 -2.49 -15.36
C LYS A 131 -21.79 -1.87 -14.89
N MET A 132 -21.84 -1.10 -13.83
CA MET A 132 -20.65 -0.48 -13.23
C MET A 132 -20.52 -0.91 -11.77
N GLU A 133 -19.31 -1.22 -11.34
CA GLU A 133 -19.03 -1.66 -9.97
C GLU A 133 -17.76 -1.05 -9.40
N ILE A 134 -17.69 -1.01 -8.07
CA ILE A 134 -16.52 -0.61 -7.30
C ILE A 134 -16.26 -1.67 -6.24
N SER A 135 -14.99 -2.02 -6.04
CA SER A 135 -14.58 -2.81 -4.88
C SER A 135 -14.62 -1.93 -3.64
N LEU A 136 -15.37 -2.37 -2.64
CA LEU A 136 -15.47 -1.76 -1.32
C LEU A 136 -14.70 -2.54 -0.26
N GLU A 137 -14.02 -3.62 -0.64
CA GLU A 137 -12.94 -4.13 0.17
C GLU A 137 -12.05 -2.95 0.58
N PRO A 138 -11.59 -2.88 1.83
CA PRO A 138 -10.50 -1.99 2.16
C PRO A 138 -9.44 -2.21 1.09
N ALA A 139 -8.99 -1.16 0.38
CA ALA A 139 -7.81 -1.27 -0.47
C ALA A 139 -6.81 -2.09 0.32
N ALA A 140 -6.49 -3.32 -0.15
CA ALA A 140 -5.99 -4.43 0.67
C ALA A 140 -5.20 -3.85 1.82
N LYS A 141 -5.77 -3.90 3.05
CA LYS A 141 -5.27 -3.20 4.25
C LYS A 141 -3.76 -3.08 4.06
N LYS A 142 -3.24 -1.89 3.72
CA LYS A 142 -1.81 -1.71 3.48
C LYS A 142 -1.17 -2.27 4.74
N SER A 143 -0.60 -3.47 4.64
CA SER A 143 -0.16 -4.18 5.82
C SER A 143 1.13 -3.49 6.20
N PHE A 144 1.03 -2.52 7.10
CA PHE A 144 2.19 -1.80 7.58
C PHE A 144 3.09 -2.81 8.29
N THR A 145 4.21 -3.15 7.64
CA THR A 145 5.03 -4.28 8.02
C THR A 145 6.22 -3.81 8.84
N ILE A 146 6.40 -4.39 10.03
CA ILE A 146 7.60 -4.18 10.85
C ILE A 146 8.70 -5.13 10.38
N ILE A 147 9.85 -4.58 10.00
CA ILE A 147 10.98 -5.35 9.50
C ILE A 147 12.23 -5.00 10.33
N PRO A 148 12.57 -5.77 11.36
CA PRO A 148 13.84 -5.63 12.06
C PRO A 148 15.01 -5.85 11.10
N ALA A 149 16.11 -5.14 11.32
CA ALA A 149 17.34 -5.29 10.56
C ALA A 149 18.44 -5.98 11.38
N ILE A 150 19.12 -6.97 10.78
CA ILE A 150 20.37 -7.54 11.28
C ILE A 150 21.46 -7.26 10.24
N ASP A 151 22.46 -6.48 10.63
CA ASP A 151 23.66 -6.29 9.81
C ASP A 151 24.75 -7.29 10.27
N ILE A 152 25.44 -7.91 9.31
CA ILE A 152 26.42 -8.97 9.57
C ILE A 152 27.83 -8.53 9.17
N ILE A 153 28.77 -8.64 10.11
CA ILE A 153 30.23 -8.63 9.85
C ILE A 153 30.86 -9.81 10.59
N GLY A 154 31.64 -10.62 9.88
CA GLY A 154 32.34 -11.79 10.42
C GLY A 154 31.40 -12.82 11.04
N GLY A 155 30.17 -12.94 10.52
CA GLY A 155 29.13 -13.81 11.06
C GLY A 155 28.43 -13.30 12.33
N LYS A 156 28.67 -12.06 12.75
CA LYS A 156 28.15 -11.46 13.99
C LYS A 156 27.15 -10.34 13.68
N CYS A 157 26.18 -10.13 14.59
CA CYS A 157 25.24 -9.02 14.52
C CYS A 157 25.93 -7.71 14.94
N VAL A 158 26.01 -6.77 14.01
CA VAL A 158 26.68 -5.49 14.21
C VAL A 158 25.78 -4.32 13.86
N ARG A 159 26.25 -3.10 14.15
CA ARG A 159 25.78 -1.89 13.50
C ARG A 159 26.95 -0.99 13.18
N LEU A 160 26.85 -0.28 12.07
CA LEU A 160 27.75 0.81 11.71
C LEU A 160 27.10 2.14 12.08
N THR A 161 27.91 3.11 12.52
CA THR A 161 27.44 4.50 12.59
C THR A 161 27.56 5.12 11.21
N GLN A 162 26.44 5.51 10.59
CA GLN A 162 26.38 6.10 9.24
C GLN A 162 27.12 5.27 8.16
N GLY A 163 27.14 3.95 8.28
CA GLY A 163 27.81 3.07 7.32
C GLY A 163 29.34 3.02 7.43
N ASP A 164 29.94 3.61 8.46
CA ASP A 164 31.39 3.57 8.69
C ASP A 164 31.83 2.23 9.31
N TYR A 165 32.60 1.43 8.54
CA TYR A 165 33.11 0.12 8.94
C TYR A 165 34.12 0.17 10.10
N GLU A 166 34.80 1.30 10.29
CA GLU A 166 35.72 1.48 11.41
C GLU A 166 34.98 1.79 12.71
N GLN A 167 33.74 2.29 12.62
CA GLN A 167 32.85 2.58 13.75
C GLN A 167 31.78 1.51 13.93
N LYS A 168 32.21 0.25 14.07
CA LYS A 168 31.32 -0.88 14.31
C LYS A 168 31.10 -1.15 15.80
N LYS A 169 29.86 -1.47 16.15
CA LYS A 169 29.48 -2.05 17.46
C LYS A 169 28.94 -3.45 17.23
N VAL A 170 29.44 -4.43 17.98
CA VAL A 170 28.86 -5.79 18.01
C VAL A 170 27.75 -5.80 19.06
N TYR A 171 26.54 -6.18 18.66
CA TYR A 171 25.40 -6.31 19.57
C TYR A 171 25.19 -7.75 20.03
N ASN A 172 25.39 -8.71 19.13
CA ASN A 172 25.29 -10.12 19.45
C ASN A 172 26.24 -10.93 18.55
N GLU A 173 26.91 -11.92 19.12
CA GLU A 173 27.80 -12.85 18.44
C GLU A 173 27.03 -13.91 17.60
N HIS A 174 25.73 -14.06 17.84
CA HIS A 174 24.88 -15.10 17.28
C HIS A 174 23.61 -14.51 16.63
N PRO A 175 23.66 -14.14 15.33
CA PRO A 175 22.51 -13.59 14.61
C PRO A 175 21.24 -14.43 14.66
N LEU A 176 21.37 -15.76 14.76
CA LEU A 176 20.23 -16.67 14.89
C LEU A 176 19.45 -16.44 16.19
N GLU A 177 20.13 -16.13 17.30
CA GLU A 177 19.46 -15.85 18.58
C GLU A 177 18.60 -14.59 18.44
N VAL A 178 19.17 -13.53 17.86
CA VAL A 178 18.45 -12.28 17.58
C VAL A 178 17.23 -12.51 16.67
N ALA A 179 17.38 -13.31 15.61
CA ALA A 179 16.26 -13.64 14.73
C ALA A 179 15.15 -14.41 15.46
N LYS A 180 15.49 -15.34 16.35
CA LYS A 180 14.51 -16.05 17.18
C LYS A 180 13.79 -15.13 18.16
N GLU A 181 14.48 -14.18 18.77
CA GLU A 181 13.84 -13.17 19.64
C GLU A 181 12.80 -12.33 18.89
N PHE A 182 13.09 -11.97 17.63
CA PHE A 182 12.12 -11.30 16.75
C PHE A 182 10.93 -12.20 16.42
N GLU A 183 11.17 -13.46 16.03
CA GLU A 183 10.11 -14.44 15.74
C GLU A 183 9.22 -14.71 16.95
N GLU A 184 9.79 -14.92 18.14
CA GLU A 184 9.07 -15.13 19.41
C GLU A 184 8.20 -13.92 19.79
N SER A 185 8.56 -12.74 19.30
CA SER A 185 7.77 -11.51 19.44
C SER A 185 6.63 -11.40 18.42
N GLY A 186 6.47 -12.38 17.53
CA GLY A 186 5.45 -12.44 16.50
C GLY A 186 5.85 -11.78 15.18
N ILE A 187 7.09 -11.27 15.06
CA ILE A 187 7.55 -10.61 13.84
C ILE A 187 7.82 -11.67 12.78
N THR A 188 7.31 -11.44 11.57
CA THR A 188 7.37 -12.41 10.47
C THR A 188 8.36 -12.04 9.37
N ARG A 189 8.86 -10.80 9.33
CA ARG A 189 9.83 -10.32 8.31
C ARG A 189 11.18 -10.01 8.93
N LEU A 190 12.25 -10.22 8.19
CA LEU A 190 13.61 -9.88 8.60
C LEU A 190 14.41 -9.32 7.43
N HIS A 191 15.03 -8.16 7.64
CA HIS A 191 16.00 -7.57 6.72
C HIS A 191 17.42 -7.97 7.15
N LEU A 192 18.11 -8.79 6.35
CA LEU A 192 19.42 -9.34 6.68
C LEU A 192 20.48 -8.79 5.72
N VAL A 193 21.47 -8.07 6.25
CA VAL A 193 22.46 -7.37 5.42
C VAL A 193 23.86 -7.93 5.66
N ASP A 194 24.46 -8.48 4.61
CA ASP A 194 25.86 -8.91 4.58
C ASP A 194 26.79 -7.73 4.26
N LEU A 195 27.32 -7.09 5.30
CA LEU A 195 28.23 -5.96 5.13
C LEU A 195 29.62 -6.40 4.64
N ASP A 196 30.09 -7.61 5.00
CA ASP A 196 31.31 -8.16 4.40
C ASP A 196 31.12 -8.34 2.89
N GLY A 197 29.96 -8.85 2.50
CA GLY A 197 29.59 -9.05 1.11
C GLY A 197 29.44 -7.73 0.36
N ALA A 198 28.81 -6.71 0.98
CA ALA A 198 28.72 -5.37 0.42
C ALA A 198 30.10 -4.77 0.13
N LYS A 199 31.05 -4.91 1.09
CA LYS A 199 32.43 -4.43 0.94
C LYS A 199 33.23 -5.22 -0.08
N LYS A 200 33.12 -6.55 -0.08
CA LYS A 200 33.86 -7.46 -0.98
C LYS A 200 33.29 -7.45 -2.41
N GLY A 201 31.99 -7.20 -2.55
CA GLY A 201 31.27 -7.29 -3.81
C GLY A 201 30.93 -8.72 -4.25
N ALA A 202 30.74 -9.63 -3.30
CA ALA A 202 30.27 -11.01 -3.51
C ALA A 202 29.59 -11.47 -2.21
N VAL A 203 28.67 -12.42 -2.26
CA VAL A 203 28.01 -12.94 -1.05
C VAL A 203 29.02 -13.69 -0.16
N VAL A 204 29.09 -13.33 1.13
CA VAL A 204 30.06 -13.89 2.10
C VAL A 204 29.34 -14.68 3.20
N ASN A 205 28.33 -14.06 3.83
CA ASN A 205 27.70 -14.57 5.05
C ASN A 205 26.45 -15.43 4.77
N TRP A 206 26.39 -16.14 3.64
CA TRP A 206 25.25 -17.01 3.28
C TRP A 206 24.97 -18.12 4.31
N LYS A 207 25.98 -18.60 5.04
CA LYS A 207 25.79 -19.59 6.13
C LYS A 207 24.96 -19.04 7.29
N VAL A 208 25.05 -17.73 7.54
CA VAL A 208 24.21 -17.07 8.56
C VAL A 208 22.77 -17.03 8.09
N LEU A 209 22.55 -16.67 6.82
CA LEU A 209 21.24 -16.73 6.18
C LEU A 209 20.65 -18.15 6.24
N GLU A 210 21.39 -19.17 5.84
CA GLU A 210 20.97 -20.58 5.87
C GLU A 210 20.58 -21.02 7.29
N ALA A 211 21.37 -20.63 8.29
CA ALA A 211 21.07 -20.95 9.68
C ALA A 211 19.79 -20.26 10.18
N ILE A 212 19.54 -19.01 9.80
CA ILE A 212 18.33 -18.26 10.17
C ILE A 212 17.11 -18.85 9.44
N ALA A 213 17.15 -18.89 8.11
CA ALA A 213 16.04 -19.36 7.29
C ALA A 213 15.66 -20.83 7.57
N GLY A 214 16.62 -21.68 7.95
CA GLY A 214 16.36 -23.07 8.29
C GLY A 214 15.87 -23.31 9.73
N LYS A 215 15.92 -22.32 10.60
CA LYS A 215 15.62 -22.48 12.05
C LYS A 215 14.62 -21.45 12.59
N THR A 216 14.07 -20.61 11.73
CA THR A 216 12.94 -19.72 11.99
C THR A 216 11.93 -19.84 10.86
N SER A 217 10.72 -19.33 11.09
CA SER A 217 9.65 -19.21 10.08
C SER A 217 9.62 -17.81 9.45
N MET A 218 10.64 -16.98 9.70
CA MET A 218 10.68 -15.61 9.22
C MET A 218 10.88 -15.58 7.70
N VAL A 219 10.18 -14.65 7.05
CA VAL A 219 10.38 -14.29 5.66
C VAL A 219 11.57 -13.33 5.59
N VAL A 220 12.74 -13.88 5.24
CA VAL A 220 14.01 -13.15 5.21
C VAL A 220 14.26 -12.56 3.83
N ASP A 221 14.52 -11.25 3.76
CA ASP A 221 15.22 -10.66 2.63
C ASP A 221 16.71 -10.53 2.93
N PHE A 222 17.56 -10.80 1.93
CA PHE A 222 19.01 -10.79 2.09
C PHE A 222 19.67 -9.85 1.10
N GLY A 223 20.48 -8.91 1.60
CA GLY A 223 21.23 -7.95 0.81
C GLY A 223 22.72 -7.97 1.13
N GLY A 224 23.52 -7.35 0.27
CA GLY A 224 24.97 -7.22 0.46
C GLY A 224 25.78 -8.14 -0.45
N GLY A 225 26.49 -7.54 -1.41
CA GLY A 225 27.43 -8.27 -2.27
C GLY A 225 26.83 -9.00 -3.47
N ILE A 226 25.51 -8.97 -3.68
CA ILE A 226 24.86 -9.60 -4.83
C ILE A 226 25.19 -8.82 -6.11
N LYS A 227 26.01 -9.41 -7.00
CA LYS A 227 26.45 -8.77 -8.25
C LYS A 227 26.31 -9.63 -9.50
N SER A 228 25.97 -10.91 -9.35
CA SER A 228 25.91 -11.89 -10.44
C SER A 228 24.77 -12.90 -10.26
N ASP A 229 24.44 -13.63 -11.32
CA ASP A 229 23.45 -14.73 -11.26
C ASP A 229 23.82 -15.79 -10.22
N ALA A 230 25.13 -16.05 -10.06
CA ALA A 230 25.64 -16.99 -9.08
C ALA A 230 25.36 -16.52 -7.64
N ASP A 231 25.50 -15.22 -7.36
CA ASP A 231 25.18 -14.66 -6.04
C ASP A 231 23.69 -14.77 -5.73
N VAL A 232 22.83 -14.41 -6.68
CA VAL A 232 21.36 -14.51 -6.52
C VAL A 232 20.95 -15.95 -6.24
N LYS A 233 21.54 -16.91 -6.98
CA LYS A 233 21.31 -18.34 -6.76
C LYS A 233 21.73 -18.77 -5.36
N ILE A 234 22.93 -18.39 -4.90
CA ILE A 234 23.41 -18.70 -3.54
C ILE A 234 22.43 -18.18 -2.49
N VAL A 235 21.94 -16.95 -2.64
CA VAL A 235 21.02 -16.32 -1.69
C VAL A 235 19.69 -17.06 -1.60
N PHE A 236 19.09 -17.43 -2.73
CA PHE A 236 17.85 -18.20 -2.73
C PHE A 236 18.03 -19.66 -2.26
N GLU A 237 19.13 -20.31 -2.64
CA GLU A 237 19.45 -21.67 -2.16
C GLU A 237 19.72 -21.71 -0.66
N ALA A 238 20.27 -20.64 -0.09
CA ALA A 238 20.43 -20.46 1.35
C ALA A 238 19.12 -20.12 2.07
N GLY A 239 17.99 -19.99 1.37
CA GLY A 239 16.65 -19.85 1.96
C GLY A 239 16.12 -18.43 2.09
N ALA A 240 16.75 -17.42 1.46
CA ALA A 240 16.13 -16.10 1.39
C ALA A 240 14.79 -16.15 0.64
N ALA A 241 13.79 -15.46 1.15
CA ALA A 241 12.53 -15.26 0.45
C ALA A 241 12.67 -14.21 -0.66
N MET A 242 13.53 -13.20 -0.45
CA MET A 242 13.79 -12.10 -1.37
C MET A 242 15.28 -11.77 -1.43
N ALA A 243 15.74 -11.34 -2.61
CA ALA A 243 17.06 -10.75 -2.79
C ALA A 243 16.94 -9.22 -2.74
N THR A 244 17.72 -8.59 -1.85
CA THR A 244 17.77 -7.14 -1.70
C THR A 244 18.83 -6.54 -2.63
N ILE A 245 18.39 -5.78 -3.63
CA ILE A 245 19.22 -5.25 -4.71
C ILE A 245 19.18 -3.72 -4.72
N GLY A 246 20.34 -3.07 -4.62
CA GLY A 246 20.47 -1.62 -4.75
C GLY A 246 21.41 -1.23 -5.90
N SER A 247 22.73 -1.30 -5.66
CA SER A 247 23.75 -0.82 -6.63
C SER A 247 23.67 -1.45 -8.01
N VAL A 248 23.27 -2.73 -8.14
CA VAL A 248 23.13 -3.39 -9.45
C VAL A 248 21.95 -2.81 -10.22
N ALA A 249 20.81 -2.52 -9.57
CA ALA A 249 19.64 -1.94 -10.23
C ALA A 249 19.96 -0.56 -10.84
N VAL A 250 20.94 0.16 -10.29
CA VAL A 250 21.42 1.45 -10.80
C VAL A 250 22.46 1.25 -11.91
N LYS A 251 23.51 0.47 -11.66
CA LYS A 251 24.69 0.37 -12.55
C LYS A 251 24.50 -0.60 -13.72
N GLN A 252 23.67 -1.61 -13.54
CA GLN A 252 23.42 -2.68 -14.50
C GLN A 252 21.92 -3.03 -14.50
N PRO A 253 21.05 -2.07 -14.87
CA PRO A 253 19.60 -2.24 -14.77
C PRO A 253 19.11 -3.48 -15.51
N GLU A 254 19.60 -3.73 -16.73
CA GLU A 254 19.17 -4.90 -17.52
C GLU A 254 19.49 -6.24 -16.84
N LEU A 255 20.59 -6.33 -16.10
CA LEU A 255 20.88 -7.51 -15.29
C LEU A 255 19.85 -7.68 -14.16
N PHE A 256 19.56 -6.60 -13.43
CA PHE A 256 18.52 -6.61 -12.39
C PHE A 256 17.15 -7.02 -12.94
N PHE A 257 16.73 -6.48 -14.09
CA PHE A 257 15.46 -6.83 -14.70
C PHE A 257 15.43 -8.25 -15.26
N SER A 258 16.57 -8.81 -15.67
CA SER A 258 16.66 -10.23 -16.01
C SER A 258 16.34 -11.12 -14.80
N TRP A 259 16.81 -10.75 -13.60
CA TRP A 259 16.47 -11.46 -12.37
C TRP A 259 15.01 -11.27 -12.00
N LEU A 260 14.46 -10.06 -12.15
CA LEU A 260 13.05 -9.78 -11.92
C LEU A 260 12.15 -10.68 -12.79
N GLN A 261 12.53 -10.85 -14.07
CA GLN A 261 11.82 -11.73 -15.01
C GLN A 261 11.97 -13.21 -14.64
N GLN A 262 13.19 -13.63 -14.26
CA GLN A 262 13.49 -15.03 -13.97
C GLN A 262 12.85 -15.53 -12.67
N TYR A 263 12.93 -14.75 -11.59
CA TYR A 263 12.50 -15.17 -10.26
C TYR A 263 11.11 -14.63 -9.88
N GLY A 264 10.65 -13.57 -10.56
CA GLY A 264 9.39 -12.89 -10.29
C GLY A 264 9.56 -11.65 -9.41
N ALA A 265 8.63 -10.71 -9.56
CA ALA A 265 8.68 -9.42 -8.88
C ALA A 265 8.67 -9.52 -7.34
N ASP A 266 7.97 -10.53 -6.80
CA ASP A 266 7.83 -10.73 -5.35
C ASP A 266 9.10 -11.35 -4.71
N LYS A 267 10.13 -11.64 -5.52
CA LYS A 267 11.43 -12.17 -5.09
C LYS A 267 12.53 -11.11 -5.02
N MET A 268 12.25 -9.87 -5.43
CA MET A 268 13.23 -8.79 -5.47
C MET A 268 12.77 -7.64 -4.58
N PHE A 269 13.63 -7.23 -3.65
CA PHE A 269 13.41 -6.05 -2.82
C PHE A 269 14.37 -4.94 -3.26
N LEU A 270 13.84 -3.89 -3.90
CA LEU A 270 14.65 -2.83 -4.46
C LEU A 270 15.04 -1.83 -3.38
N GLY A 271 16.34 -1.66 -3.16
CA GLY A 271 16.89 -0.64 -2.27
C GLY A 271 17.20 0.66 -3.00
N ALA A 272 16.60 1.76 -2.55
CA ALA A 272 16.89 3.12 -2.97
C ALA A 272 17.54 3.90 -1.82
N ASP A 273 18.86 3.78 -1.69
CA ASP A 273 19.61 4.60 -0.74
C ASP A 273 19.84 5.99 -1.34
N VAL A 274 19.55 7.03 -0.58
CA VAL A 274 19.60 8.42 -1.07
C VAL A 274 20.43 9.34 -0.19
N LYS A 275 21.02 10.33 -0.85
CA LYS A 275 21.60 11.51 -0.22
C LYS A 275 21.11 12.72 -1.01
N GLU A 276 20.45 13.65 -0.33
CA GLU A 276 19.84 14.83 -0.98
C GLU A 276 18.91 14.44 -2.14
N GLU A 277 18.06 13.43 -1.91
CA GLU A 277 17.12 12.85 -2.91
C GLU A 277 17.77 12.25 -4.17
N LYS A 278 19.10 12.13 -4.20
CA LYS A 278 19.85 11.46 -5.27
C LYS A 278 20.28 10.07 -4.85
N ILE A 279 20.27 9.13 -5.79
CA ILE A 279 20.62 7.73 -5.55
C ILE A 279 22.11 7.61 -5.22
N ALA A 280 22.41 6.89 -4.15
CA ALA A 280 23.75 6.53 -3.73
C ALA A 280 23.98 5.02 -3.89
N VAL A 281 25.21 4.65 -4.25
CA VAL A 281 25.61 3.28 -4.60
C VAL A 281 26.98 2.94 -4.00
N GLY A 282 27.38 1.67 -4.11
CA GLY A 282 28.69 1.21 -3.66
C GLY A 282 28.88 1.26 -2.14
N GLY A 283 27.82 0.97 -1.38
CA GLY A 283 27.86 1.11 0.08
C GLY A 283 27.95 2.56 0.53
N TRP A 284 27.20 3.44 -0.15
CA TRP A 284 27.07 4.88 0.13
C TRP A 284 28.30 5.74 -0.18
N LEU A 285 29.33 5.15 -0.82
CA LEU A 285 30.57 5.84 -1.18
C LEU A 285 30.44 6.71 -2.43
N GLU A 286 29.45 6.43 -3.29
CA GLU A 286 29.24 7.13 -4.57
C GLU A 286 27.82 7.67 -4.61
N THR A 287 27.66 9.00 -4.71
CA THR A 287 26.36 9.64 -4.97
C THR A 287 26.27 9.93 -6.47
N THR A 288 25.20 9.45 -7.10
CA THR A 288 24.93 9.67 -8.52
C THR A 288 24.12 10.94 -8.74
N GLU A 289 23.96 11.38 -9.99
CA GLU A 289 23.03 12.47 -10.34
C GLU A 289 21.58 11.99 -10.54
N LEU A 290 21.32 10.69 -10.39
CA LEU A 290 20.00 10.11 -10.62
C LEU A 290 19.06 10.43 -9.46
N SER A 291 17.96 11.12 -9.77
CA SER A 291 16.88 11.41 -8.83
C SER A 291 16.21 10.14 -8.34
N VAL A 292 15.88 10.08 -7.04
CA VAL A 292 15.11 8.98 -6.46
C VAL A 292 13.75 8.81 -7.15
N TYR A 293 13.10 9.91 -7.53
CA TYR A 293 11.79 9.87 -8.16
C TYR A 293 11.85 9.20 -9.55
N ASP A 294 12.85 9.55 -10.36
CA ASP A 294 13.04 8.98 -11.69
C ASP A 294 13.45 7.51 -11.60
N PHE A 295 14.34 7.19 -10.66
CA PHE A 295 14.77 5.82 -10.40
C PHE A 295 13.57 4.94 -10.01
N LEU A 296 12.80 5.34 -9.00
CA LEU A 296 11.66 4.56 -8.52
C LEU A 296 10.57 4.42 -9.59
N LYS A 297 10.25 5.50 -10.31
CA LYS A 297 9.28 5.48 -11.40
C LYS A 297 9.66 4.46 -12.47
N SER A 298 10.89 4.52 -12.97
CA SER A 298 11.35 3.62 -14.04
C SER A 298 11.33 2.15 -13.62
N ASN A 299 11.66 1.86 -12.35
CA ASN A 299 11.61 0.50 -11.81
C ASN A 299 10.18 0.00 -11.63
N MET A 300 9.26 0.85 -11.13
CA MET A 300 7.85 0.51 -11.01
C MET A 300 7.20 0.23 -12.37
N GLU A 301 7.48 1.05 -13.38
CA GLU A 301 6.99 0.86 -14.76
C GLU A 301 7.48 -0.46 -15.37
N ARG A 302 8.63 -0.96 -14.90
CA ARG A 302 9.22 -2.25 -15.31
C ARG A 302 8.83 -3.42 -14.39
N GLY A 303 7.88 -3.22 -13.48
CA GLY A 303 7.24 -4.29 -12.71
C GLY A 303 7.82 -4.54 -11.32
N VAL A 304 8.73 -3.71 -10.82
CA VAL A 304 9.17 -3.78 -9.42
C VAL A 304 8.01 -3.44 -8.49
N LYS A 305 7.82 -4.22 -7.43
CA LYS A 305 6.71 -4.06 -6.47
C LYS A 305 7.18 -3.66 -5.08
N GLU A 306 8.18 -4.36 -4.55
CA GLU A 306 8.70 -4.14 -3.19
C GLU A 306 9.90 -3.18 -3.24
N ILE A 307 9.79 -2.04 -2.56
CA ILE A 307 10.81 -0.99 -2.57
C ILE A 307 11.02 -0.50 -1.15
N PHE A 308 12.28 -0.36 -0.72
CA PHE A 308 12.61 0.48 0.43
C PHE A 308 13.47 1.66 0.03
N CYS A 309 13.35 2.74 0.79
CA CYS A 309 14.19 3.92 0.64
C CYS A 309 14.89 4.23 1.97
N THR A 310 16.20 4.41 1.91
CA THR A 310 17.01 4.82 3.07
C THR A 310 17.51 6.24 2.85
N ASP A 311 17.18 7.18 3.74
CA ASP A 311 17.93 8.44 3.81
C ASP A 311 19.21 8.22 4.61
N ILE A 312 20.35 8.22 3.89
CA ILE A 312 21.67 7.97 4.47
C ILE A 312 22.02 9.03 5.53
N ALA A 313 21.52 10.26 5.39
CA ALA A 313 21.79 11.33 6.36
C ALA A 313 21.11 11.07 7.71
N LYS A 314 20.11 10.18 7.78
CA LYS A 314 19.42 9.80 9.01
C LYS A 314 19.84 8.44 9.55
N ASP A 315 20.45 7.58 8.73
CA ASP A 315 20.69 6.20 9.12
C ASP A 315 21.63 6.08 10.34
N GLY A 316 21.22 5.27 11.32
CA GLY A 316 21.98 5.03 12.54
C GLY A 316 22.10 6.22 13.50
N LEU A 317 21.50 7.38 13.21
CA LEU A 317 21.60 8.59 14.05
C LEU A 317 20.55 8.68 15.15
N LEU A 318 19.44 7.94 15.07
CA LEU A 318 18.33 7.99 16.04
C LEU A 318 17.73 9.41 16.17
N GLN A 319 17.52 10.09 15.03
CA GLN A 319 17.03 11.47 14.95
C GLN A 319 15.65 11.60 14.26
N GLY A 320 14.93 10.49 14.14
CA GLY A 320 13.70 10.38 13.38
C GLY A 320 13.96 10.09 11.88
N PRO A 321 13.03 9.37 11.23
CA PRO A 321 13.09 9.05 9.82
C PRO A 321 12.86 10.29 8.94
N SER A 322 13.18 10.18 7.64
CA SER A 322 12.89 11.23 6.65
C SER A 322 11.45 11.19 6.17
N THR A 323 10.49 11.37 7.09
CA THR A 323 9.06 11.24 6.80
C THR A 323 8.60 12.14 5.65
N GLU A 324 9.15 13.36 5.54
CA GLU A 324 8.77 14.29 4.47
C GLU A 324 9.21 13.79 3.09
N LEU A 325 10.42 13.22 2.98
CA LEU A 325 10.88 12.56 1.76
C LEU A 325 9.92 11.44 1.36
N TYR A 326 9.54 10.58 2.30
CA TYR A 326 8.65 9.46 2.02
C TYR A 326 7.24 9.91 1.61
N LYS A 327 6.69 10.94 2.27
CA LYS A 327 5.42 11.58 1.87
C LYS A 327 5.49 12.12 0.45
N ASN A 328 6.60 12.77 0.08
CA ASN A 328 6.79 13.28 -1.28
C ASN A 328 6.91 12.18 -2.32
N ILE A 329 7.63 11.08 -2.02
CA ILE A 329 7.71 9.91 -2.91
C ILE A 329 6.33 9.31 -3.15
N ILE A 330 5.56 9.03 -2.08
CA ILE A 330 4.22 8.43 -2.18
C ILE A 330 3.27 9.33 -2.96
N LYS A 331 3.32 10.63 -2.71
CA LYS A 331 2.51 11.62 -3.43
C LYS A 331 2.85 11.69 -4.92
N THR A 332 4.13 11.59 -5.26
CA THR A 332 4.64 11.70 -6.63
C THR A 332 4.42 10.41 -7.42
N LEU A 333 4.46 9.25 -6.76
CA LEU A 333 4.36 7.93 -7.36
C LEU A 333 3.18 7.14 -6.78
N PRO A 334 1.94 7.43 -7.20
CA PRO A 334 0.75 6.73 -6.71
C PRO A 334 0.85 5.21 -6.93
N GLY A 335 0.55 4.43 -5.89
CA GLY A 335 0.57 2.98 -5.92
C GLY A 335 1.89 2.33 -5.53
N ILE A 336 2.95 3.11 -5.24
CA ILE A 336 4.21 2.58 -4.70
C ILE A 336 3.99 1.87 -3.36
N GLN A 337 4.59 0.69 -3.20
CA GLN A 337 4.71 0.01 -1.91
C GLN A 337 6.07 0.34 -1.31
N LEU A 338 6.13 1.48 -0.63
CA LEU A 338 7.37 2.01 -0.07
C LEU A 338 7.54 1.60 1.38
N THR A 339 8.69 1.01 1.70
CA THR A 339 9.16 0.75 3.07
C THR A 339 10.18 1.82 3.47
N ALA A 340 9.99 2.43 4.63
CA ALA A 340 10.94 3.40 5.16
C ALA A 340 12.17 2.70 5.77
N SER A 341 13.36 3.25 5.59
CA SER A 341 14.59 2.76 6.23
C SER A 341 15.43 3.92 6.76
N GLY A 342 16.06 3.73 7.92
CA GLY A 342 16.94 4.71 8.55
C GLY A 342 16.24 5.79 9.40
N GLY A 343 16.94 6.26 10.44
CA GLY A 343 16.50 7.37 11.29
C GLY A 343 15.55 7.03 12.43
N VAL A 344 14.79 5.93 12.34
CA VAL A 344 13.83 5.51 13.40
C VAL A 344 14.49 5.54 14.78
N SER A 345 13.83 6.21 15.72
CA SER A 345 14.38 6.60 17.02
C SER A 345 13.46 6.28 18.20
N LYS A 346 12.14 6.28 17.97
CA LYS A 346 11.10 6.09 18.99
C LYS A 346 9.84 5.52 18.36
N ILE A 347 8.91 5.01 19.18
CA ILE A 347 7.70 4.35 18.68
C ILE A 347 6.77 5.32 17.93
N GLU A 348 6.79 6.60 18.28
CA GLU A 348 6.02 7.65 17.60
C GLU A 348 6.40 7.77 16.13
N ASP A 349 7.68 7.53 15.79
CA ASP A 349 8.13 7.54 14.39
C ASP A 349 7.44 6.43 13.58
N VAL A 350 7.18 5.27 14.20
CA VAL A 350 6.53 4.13 13.56
C VAL A 350 5.06 4.45 13.25
N TYR A 351 4.34 5.05 14.20
CA TYR A 351 2.97 5.52 13.96
C TYR A 351 2.93 6.59 12.85
N GLU A 352 3.85 7.56 12.86
CA GLU A 352 3.88 8.60 11.83
C GLU A 352 4.09 8.02 10.42
N LEU A 353 4.95 7.00 10.30
CA LEU A 353 5.19 6.31 9.04
C LEU A 353 3.97 5.50 8.58
N GLU A 354 3.27 4.82 9.49
CA GLU A 354 2.02 4.13 9.17
C GLU A 354 0.94 5.11 8.69
N GLU A 355 0.75 6.22 9.41
CA GLU A 355 -0.20 7.29 9.06
C GLU A 355 0.16 7.98 7.73
N ALA A 356 1.45 8.08 7.41
CA ALA A 356 1.93 8.61 6.14
C ALA A 356 1.69 7.65 4.95
N GLY A 357 1.22 6.43 5.21
CA GLY A 357 0.80 5.47 4.17
C GLY A 357 1.94 4.62 3.60
N LEU A 358 3.06 4.49 4.33
CA LEU A 358 4.13 3.54 4.01
C LEU A 358 3.60 2.09 4.07
N ALA A 359 4.23 1.19 3.32
CA ALA A 359 3.96 -0.25 3.36
C ALA A 359 4.68 -0.93 4.54
N GLY A 360 5.69 -0.29 5.12
CA GLY A 360 6.37 -0.81 6.30
C GLY A 360 7.56 0.05 6.70
N VAL A 361 8.30 -0.45 7.68
CA VAL A 361 9.50 0.21 8.21
C VAL A 361 10.57 -0.82 8.56
N ILE A 362 11.80 -0.52 8.14
CA ILE A 362 13.01 -1.22 8.56
C ILE A 362 13.55 -0.56 9.84
N ILE A 363 13.70 -1.34 10.91
CA ILE A 363 14.15 -0.84 12.22
C ILE A 363 15.39 -1.62 12.67
N GLY A 364 16.52 -0.92 12.78
CA GLY A 364 17.78 -1.49 13.29
C GLY A 364 18.10 -0.97 14.69
N LYS A 365 18.99 0.04 14.75
CA LYS A 365 19.62 0.55 15.97
C LYS A 365 18.66 0.86 17.13
N ALA A 366 17.45 1.37 16.87
CA ALA A 366 16.49 1.72 17.92
C ALA A 366 16.02 0.51 18.75
N ILE A 367 15.95 -0.68 18.14
CA ILE A 367 15.64 -1.93 18.86
C ILE A 367 16.82 -2.31 19.76
N TYR A 368 18.03 -2.31 19.20
CA TYR A 368 19.23 -2.74 19.92
C TYR A 368 19.66 -1.81 21.06
N GLU A 369 19.35 -0.51 20.97
CA GLU A 369 19.58 0.47 22.04
C GLU A 369 18.40 0.57 23.02
N GLY A 370 17.37 -0.28 22.88
CA GLY A 370 16.23 -0.34 23.81
C GLY A 370 15.28 0.86 23.74
N LEU A 371 15.39 1.71 22.72
CA LEU A 371 14.51 2.87 22.52
C LEU A 371 13.13 2.45 22.02
N ILE A 372 13.06 1.32 21.31
CA ILE A 372 11.83 0.67 20.91
C ILE A 372 11.90 -0.79 21.33
N SER A 373 11.00 -1.20 22.21
CA SER A 373 10.85 -2.59 22.63
C SER A 373 10.05 -3.41 21.62
N LEU A 374 10.34 -4.71 21.52
CA LEU A 374 9.55 -5.65 20.70
C LEU A 374 8.08 -5.68 21.13
N THR A 375 7.80 -5.51 22.43
CA THR A 375 6.43 -5.39 22.96
C THR A 375 5.67 -4.19 22.40
N GLN A 376 6.34 -3.04 22.18
CA GLN A 376 5.70 -1.89 21.54
C GLN A 376 5.35 -2.19 20.08
N LEU A 377 6.20 -2.94 19.38
CA LEU A 377 6.02 -3.30 17.96
C LEU A 377 4.88 -4.30 17.74
N LYS A 378 4.51 -5.11 18.76
CA LYS A 378 3.38 -6.05 18.68
C LYS A 378 2.04 -5.40 18.30
N LYS A 379 1.89 -4.09 18.45
CA LYS A 379 0.67 -3.36 18.05
C LYS A 379 0.46 -3.28 16.53
N PHE A 380 1.52 -3.52 15.76
CA PHE A 380 1.53 -3.44 14.30
C PHE A 380 1.52 -4.83 13.63
N LEU A 381 1.51 -5.91 14.42
CA LEU A 381 1.48 -7.31 13.98
C LEU A 381 0.05 -7.84 14.08
#